data_AF-A0A969SJA8-F1
#
_entry.id   AF-A0A969SJA8-F1
#
_cell.length_a   1.000
_cell.length_b   1.000
_cell.length_c   1.000
_cell.angle_alpha   90.00
_cell.angle_beta   90.00
_cell.angle_gamma   90.00
#
_symmetry.space_group_name_H-M   'P 1'
#
loop_
_entity.id
_entity.type
_entity.pdbx_description
1 polymer ?
#
loop_
_entity_poly.entity_id
_entity_poly.type
_entity_poly.pdbx_seq_one_letter_code
_entity_poly.pdbx_strand_id
1 'polypeptide(L)'
;MHDRYLLLKALEAEGLLPPTRDPDNVDGLPMDAQLAAALHSYLSRSPAQIFLVQIDDLMEEAEQINVPGTIDERPNWRRKLSKVMEELPNLPTVAALRSDLTKRNGAKKSSPSARPKRP
;
A
#
# COMPACT_ATOMS: atom_id res chain seq x y z
N MET A 1 9.65 7.15 -15.79
CA MET A 1 10.67 6.14 -15.41
C MET A 1 11.44 6.54 -14.15
N HIS A 2 11.87 7.81 -14.02
CA HIS A 2 12.64 8.26 -12.86
C HIS A 2 11.94 8.06 -11.49
N ASP A 3 10.65 8.37 -11.35
CA ASP A 3 9.97 8.25 -10.05
C ASP A 3 9.84 6.79 -9.57
N ARG A 4 9.52 5.87 -10.49
CA ARG A 4 9.45 4.42 -10.21
C ARG A 4 10.82 3.90 -9.74
N TYR A 5 11.88 4.33 -10.40
CA TYR A 5 13.25 4.03 -10.01
C TYR A 5 13.56 4.50 -8.58
N LEU A 6 13.30 5.78 -8.29
CA LEU A 6 13.54 6.35 -6.96
C LEU A 6 12.76 5.62 -5.87
N LEU A 7 11.51 5.23 -6.15
CA LEU A 7 10.70 4.48 -5.22
C LEU A 7 11.29 3.09 -4.94
N LEU A 8 11.77 2.37 -5.97
CA LEU A 8 12.43 1.09 -5.78
C LEU A 8 13.73 1.22 -4.98
N LYS A 9 14.53 2.27 -5.23
CA LYS A 9 15.72 2.57 -4.41
C LYS A 9 15.37 2.89 -2.95
N ALA A 10 14.25 3.57 -2.71
CA ALA A 10 13.77 3.84 -1.36
C ALA A 10 13.33 2.55 -0.64
N LEU A 11 12.68 1.62 -1.35
CA LEU A 11 12.33 0.30 -0.81
C LEU A 11 13.58 -0.52 -0.47
N GLU A 12 14.59 -0.51 -1.34
CA GLU A 12 15.87 -1.18 -1.11
C GLU A 12 16.57 -0.61 0.13
N ALA A 13 16.67 0.72 0.24
CA ALA A 13 17.30 1.39 1.38
C ALA A 13 16.62 1.07 2.73
N GLU A 14 15.29 0.85 2.72
CA GLU A 14 14.51 0.45 3.91
C GLU A 14 14.48 -1.07 4.15
N GLY A 15 15.20 -1.86 3.34
CA GLY A 15 15.23 -3.32 3.42
C GLY A 15 13.90 -3.99 3.09
N LEU A 16 13.05 -3.31 2.31
CA LEU A 16 11.71 -3.78 1.92
C LEU A 16 11.66 -4.40 0.53
N LEU A 17 12.61 -4.07 -0.35
CA LEU A 17 12.70 -4.70 -1.67
C LEU A 17 13.29 -6.12 -1.54
N PRO A 18 12.62 -7.17 -2.04
CA PRO A 18 13.18 -8.52 -2.03
C PRO A 18 14.53 -8.57 -2.77
N PRO A 19 15.55 -9.30 -2.25
CA PRO A 19 16.88 -9.38 -2.88
C PRO A 19 16.87 -9.96 -4.30
N THR A 20 15.81 -10.66 -4.69
CA THR A 20 15.61 -11.21 -6.03
C THR A 20 15.18 -10.15 -7.05
N ARG A 21 14.91 -8.92 -6.62
CA ARG A 21 14.49 -7.80 -7.49
C ARG A 21 15.61 -6.81 -7.66
N ASP A 22 15.91 -6.51 -8.91
CA ASP A 22 16.88 -5.50 -9.29
C ASP A 22 16.18 -4.12 -9.41
N PRO A 23 16.47 -3.14 -8.56
CA PRO A 23 15.87 -1.81 -8.62
C PRO A 23 16.26 -1.02 -9.88
N ASP A 24 17.37 -1.37 -10.55
CA ASP A 24 17.80 -0.74 -11.79
C ASP A 24 17.01 -1.26 -13.02
N ASN A 25 16.37 -2.44 -12.90
CA ASN A 25 15.51 -3.03 -13.94
C ASN A 25 14.02 -2.70 -13.72
N VAL A 26 13.69 -1.41 -13.68
CA VAL A 26 12.33 -0.91 -13.37
C VAL A 26 11.23 -1.53 -14.24
N ASP A 27 11.49 -1.70 -15.55
CA ASP A 27 10.49 -2.19 -16.51
C ASP A 27 10.35 -3.70 -16.52
N GLY A 28 11.35 -4.44 -16.05
CA GLY A 28 11.32 -5.89 -15.88
C GLY A 28 10.65 -6.36 -14.58
N LEU A 29 10.21 -5.43 -13.73
CA LEU A 29 9.58 -5.75 -12.45
C LEU A 29 8.04 -5.73 -12.56
N PRO A 30 7.38 -6.90 -12.64
CA PRO A 30 5.93 -6.94 -12.61
C PRO A 30 5.39 -6.48 -11.25
N MET A 31 4.22 -5.84 -11.28
CA MET A 31 3.45 -5.60 -10.07
C MET A 31 2.84 -6.92 -9.60
N ASP A 32 3.06 -7.24 -8.33
CA ASP A 32 2.48 -8.39 -7.65
C ASP A 32 2.25 -8.08 -6.17
N ALA A 33 1.68 -9.03 -5.44
CA ALA A 33 1.36 -8.88 -4.03
C ALA A 33 2.57 -8.55 -3.14
N GLN A 34 3.77 -9.02 -3.47
CA GLN A 34 4.97 -8.74 -2.67
C GLN A 34 5.42 -7.31 -2.85
N LEU A 35 5.43 -6.81 -4.09
CA LEU A 35 5.78 -5.41 -4.36
C LEU A 35 4.73 -4.45 -3.81
N ALA A 36 3.44 -4.77 -3.99
CA ALA A 36 2.35 -4.00 -3.40
C ALA A 36 2.48 -3.93 -1.87
N ALA A 37 2.77 -5.06 -1.22
CA ALA A 37 3.00 -5.08 0.22
C ALA A 37 4.23 -4.26 0.62
N ALA A 38 5.36 -4.35 -0.10
CA ALA A 38 6.54 -3.55 0.19
C ALA A 38 6.26 -2.03 0.12
N LEU A 39 5.50 -1.60 -0.89
CA LEU A 39 5.08 -0.21 -1.06
C LEU A 39 4.21 0.28 0.11
N HIS A 40 3.17 -0.49 0.47
CA HIS A 40 2.33 -0.14 1.61
C HIS A 40 3.09 -0.20 2.93
N SER A 41 3.99 -1.17 3.12
CA SER A 41 4.87 -1.24 4.30
C SER A 41 5.76 0.00 4.42
N TYR A 42 6.35 0.45 3.32
CA TYR A 42 7.14 1.70 3.27
C TYR A 42 6.30 2.91 3.72
N LEU A 43 5.11 3.09 3.14
CA LEU A 43 4.20 4.19 3.51
C LEU A 43 3.74 4.08 4.98
N SER A 44 3.53 2.85 5.47
CA SER A 44 3.12 2.57 6.84
C SER A 44 4.20 2.91 7.88
N ARG A 45 5.46 3.15 7.48
CA ARG A 45 6.52 3.61 8.38
C ARG A 45 6.56 5.13 8.53
N SER A 46 5.82 5.87 7.70
CA SER A 46 5.76 7.34 7.78
C SER A 46 5.20 7.84 9.11
N PRO A 47 5.57 9.06 9.56
CA PRO A 47 5.04 9.66 10.78
C PRO A 47 3.58 10.13 10.66
N ALA A 48 2.94 9.95 9.50
CA ALA A 48 1.55 10.32 9.28
C ALA A 48 0.65 9.71 10.36
N GLN A 49 -0.32 10.47 10.87
CA GLN A 49 -1.17 9.98 11.95
C GLN A 49 -2.17 8.93 11.48
N ILE A 50 -2.62 9.03 10.24
CA ILE A 50 -3.57 8.12 9.61
C ILE A 50 -2.88 7.48 8.42
N PHE A 51 -3.07 6.18 8.25
CA PHE A 51 -2.66 5.44 7.08
C PHE A 51 -3.90 4.72 6.52
N LEU A 52 -4.15 4.89 5.24
CA LEU A 52 -5.27 4.29 4.53
C LEU A 52 -4.71 3.42 3.41
N VAL A 53 -5.34 2.27 3.20
CA VAL A 53 -5.05 1.38 2.08
C VAL A 53 -6.30 1.31 1.23
N GLN A 54 -6.15 1.44 -0.10
CA GLN A 54 -7.28 1.25 -1.00
C GLN A 54 -7.59 -0.25 -1.09
N ILE A 55 -8.88 -0.59 -0.99
CA ILE A 55 -9.30 -1.99 -1.11
C ILE A 55 -8.95 -2.58 -2.48
N ASP A 56 -8.90 -1.74 -3.52
CA ASP A 56 -8.47 -2.10 -4.87
C ASP A 56 -7.04 -2.66 -4.89
N ASP A 57 -6.10 -2.05 -4.15
CA ASP A 57 -4.72 -2.55 -4.05
C ASP A 57 -4.65 -3.90 -3.32
N LEU A 58 -5.47 -4.08 -2.28
CA LEU A 58 -5.56 -5.35 -1.54
C LEU A 58 -6.17 -6.46 -2.40
N MET A 59 -7.13 -6.09 -3.25
CA MET A 59 -7.84 -6.96 -4.18
C MET A 59 -7.08 -7.19 -5.49
N GLU A 60 -5.96 -6.50 -5.69
CA GLU A 60 -5.13 -6.53 -6.91
C GLU A 60 -5.92 -6.11 -8.17
N GLU A 61 -6.78 -5.09 -8.03
CA GLU A 61 -7.54 -4.52 -9.13
C GLU A 61 -6.63 -3.66 -10.02
N ALA A 62 -6.58 -3.97 -11.31
CA ALA A 62 -5.78 -3.21 -12.28
C ALA A 62 -6.50 -1.96 -12.82
N GLU A 63 -7.84 -2.01 -12.89
CA GLU A 63 -8.65 -0.99 -13.55
C GLU A 63 -9.16 0.07 -12.56
N GLN A 64 -8.98 1.33 -12.91
CA GLN A 64 -9.45 2.45 -12.09
C GLN A 64 -10.99 2.49 -12.05
N ILE A 65 -11.56 2.82 -10.89
CA ILE A 65 -13.01 3.01 -10.74
C ILE A 65 -13.52 4.26 -11.49
N ASN A 66 -12.65 5.24 -11.71
CA ASN A 66 -12.98 6.49 -12.37
C ASN A 66 -11.77 7.05 -13.12
N VAL A 67 -11.98 7.46 -14.37
CA VAL A 67 -11.00 8.18 -15.19
C VAL A 67 -11.49 9.62 -15.37
N PRO A 68 -10.86 10.61 -14.72
CA PRO A 68 -11.26 12.01 -14.84
C PRO A 68 -11.28 12.50 -16.29
N GLY A 69 -12.26 13.33 -16.63
CA GLY A 69 -12.41 13.90 -17.98
C GLY A 69 -13.07 12.99 -19.00
N THR A 70 -13.67 11.87 -18.57
CA THR A 70 -14.48 10.98 -19.42
C THR A 70 -15.92 10.93 -18.94
N ILE A 71 -16.85 10.78 -19.87
CA ILE A 71 -18.29 10.69 -19.59
C ILE A 71 -18.82 9.37 -20.12
N ASP A 72 -18.74 9.16 -21.43
CA ASP A 72 -19.31 7.99 -22.12
C ASP A 72 -18.24 6.99 -22.58
N GLU A 73 -16.96 7.37 -22.54
CA GLU A 73 -15.83 6.56 -23.00
C GLU A 73 -15.45 5.47 -22.00
N ARG A 74 -15.75 5.67 -20.72
CA ARG A 74 -15.40 4.77 -19.63
C ARG A 74 -16.63 4.53 -18.73
N PRO A 75 -16.82 3.30 -18.22
CA PRO A 75 -17.88 3.01 -17.26
C PRO A 75 -17.51 3.48 -15.85
N ASN A 76 -17.30 4.79 -15.68
CA ASN A 76 -16.92 5.41 -14.40
C ASN A 76 -17.95 5.08 -13.32
N TRP A 77 -17.48 4.80 -12.10
CA TRP A 77 -18.29 4.50 -10.91
C TRP A 77 -19.16 3.25 -11.00
N ARG A 78 -18.93 2.39 -12.01
CA ARG A 78 -19.73 1.17 -12.23
C ARG A 78 -18.94 -0.13 -11.99
N ARG A 79 -17.61 -0.07 -11.89
CA ARG A 79 -16.76 -1.24 -11.63
C ARG A 79 -17.05 -1.80 -10.23
N LYS A 80 -17.25 -3.11 -10.14
CA LYS A 80 -17.29 -3.86 -8.89
C LYS A 80 -15.94 -4.54 -8.66
N LEU A 81 -15.63 -4.85 -7.40
CA LEU A 81 -14.49 -5.70 -7.06
C LEU A 81 -14.62 -7.06 -7.75
N SER A 82 -13.49 -7.59 -8.22
CA SER A 82 -13.37 -8.88 -8.92
C SER A 82 -13.53 -10.08 -7.98
N LYS A 83 -13.28 -9.89 -6.69
CA LYS A 83 -13.37 -10.91 -5.63
C LYS A 83 -14.43 -10.52 -4.60
N VAL A 84 -14.96 -11.52 -3.89
CA VAL A 84 -15.92 -11.28 -2.81
C VAL A 84 -15.21 -10.86 -1.52
N MET A 85 -15.93 -10.18 -0.62
CA MET A 85 -15.35 -9.59 0.58
C MET A 85 -14.79 -10.64 1.55
N GLU A 86 -15.41 -11.82 1.58
CA GLU A 86 -15.04 -12.96 2.40
C GLU A 86 -13.63 -13.48 2.09
N GLU A 87 -13.12 -13.23 0.88
CA GLU A 87 -11.77 -13.60 0.47
C GLU A 87 -10.70 -12.65 1.02
N LEU A 88 -11.06 -11.41 1.38
CA LEU A 88 -10.11 -10.37 1.79
C LEU A 88 -9.08 -10.83 2.84
N PRO A 89 -9.46 -11.57 3.93
CA PRO A 89 -8.50 -11.99 4.94
C PRO A 89 -7.41 -12.95 4.43
N ASN A 90 -7.65 -13.60 3.29
CA ASN A 90 -6.80 -14.64 2.70
C ASN A 90 -6.00 -14.14 1.49
N LEU A 91 -6.16 -12.89 1.08
CA LEU A 91 -5.44 -12.36 -0.08
C LEU A 91 -3.94 -12.25 0.19
N PRO A 92 -3.08 -12.53 -0.80
CA PRO A 92 -1.63 -12.51 -0.63
C PRO A 92 -1.10 -11.17 -0.11
N THR A 93 -1.58 -10.05 -0.66
CA THR A 93 -1.18 -8.69 -0.24
C THR A 93 -1.55 -8.44 1.23
N VAL A 94 -2.74 -8.88 1.66
CA VAL A 94 -3.21 -8.74 3.04
C VAL A 94 -2.36 -9.58 4.00
N ALA A 95 -2.05 -10.82 3.62
CA ALA A 95 -1.19 -11.69 4.40
C ALA A 95 0.21 -11.09 4.57
N ALA A 96 0.80 -10.56 3.50
CA ALA A 96 2.11 -9.93 3.51
C ALA A 96 2.16 -8.66 4.37
N LEU A 97 1.09 -7.85 4.38
CA LEU A 97 1.04 -6.61 5.15
C LEU A 97 0.76 -6.77 6.65
N ARG A 98 0.18 -7.90 7.06
CA ARG A 98 -0.38 -8.09 8.40
C ARG A 98 0.62 -7.77 9.52
N SER A 99 1.87 -8.20 9.38
CA SER A 99 2.92 -7.99 10.38
C SER A 99 3.23 -6.50 10.56
N ASP A 100 3.45 -5.77 9.48
CA ASP A 100 3.87 -4.37 9.53
C ASP A 100 2.75 -3.44 9.99
N LEU A 101 1.50 -3.71 9.56
CA LEU A 101 0.34 -2.96 10.06
C LEU A 101 0.09 -3.21 11.56
N THR A 102 0.34 -4.42 12.05
CA THR A 102 0.27 -4.74 13.48
C THR A 102 1.32 -3.95 14.26
N LYS A 103 2.57 -3.92 13.78
CA LYS A 103 3.66 -3.14 14.40
C LYS A 103 3.35 -1.64 14.44
N ARG A 104 2.88 -1.06 13.32
CA ARG A 104 2.50 0.37 13.25
C ARG A 104 1.44 0.73 14.31
N ASN A 105 0.41 -0.11 14.43
CA ASN A 105 -0.68 0.12 15.38
C ASN A 105 -0.26 -0.15 16.84
N GLY A 106 0.70 -1.05 17.06
CA GLY A 106 1.30 -1.32 18.37
C GLY A 106 2.25 -0.21 18.84
N ALA A 107 3.08 0.34 17.93
CA ALA A 107 4.05 1.38 18.22
C ALA A 107 3.43 2.70 18.71
N LYS A 108 2.15 2.96 18.40
CA LYS A 108 1.41 4.11 18.92
C LYS A 108 0.85 3.94 20.32
N LYS A 109 0.84 2.74 20.90
CA LYS A 109 0.29 2.50 22.25
C LYS A 109 1.23 2.92 23.39
N SER A 110 2.45 3.37 23.10
CA SER A 110 3.49 3.68 24.11
C SER A 110 3.69 5.18 24.40
N SER A 111 2.65 6.01 24.33
CA SER A 111 2.74 7.39 24.86
C SER A 111 1.42 7.86 25.48
N PRO A 112 1.33 7.95 26.82
CA PRO A 112 0.33 8.80 27.44
C PRO A 112 0.80 10.26 27.23
N SER A 113 0.19 10.97 26.29
CA SER A 113 0.34 12.42 26.22
C SER A 113 -0.30 13.01 27.48
N ALA A 114 0.54 13.43 28.42
CA ALA A 114 0.10 14.19 29.59
C ALA A 114 -0.50 15.51 29.09
N ARG A 115 -1.83 15.62 29.15
CA ARG A 115 -2.53 16.88 28.95
C ARG A 115 -2.14 17.80 30.11
N PRO A 116 -1.53 18.97 29.89
CA PRO A 116 -1.22 19.88 30.98
C PRO A 116 -2.54 20.36 31.61
N LYS A 117 -2.64 20.25 32.93
CA LYS A 117 -3.77 20.83 33.67
C LYS A 117 -3.73 22.35 33.46
N ARG A 118 -4.82 22.91 32.95
CA ARG A 118 -4.99 24.36 32.90
C ARG A 118 -5.12 24.92 34.34
N PRO A 119 -4.62 26.15 34.58
CA PRO A 119 -4.72 26.82 35.87
C PRO A 119 -6.18 27.07 36.27
#